data_AF-A0A239C2G8-F1
#
_entry.id   AF-A0A239C2G8-F1
#
_cell.length_a   1.000
_cell.length_b   1.000
_cell.length_c   1.000
_cell.angle_alpha   90.00
_cell.angle_beta   90.00
_cell.angle_gamma   90.00
#
_symmetry.space_group_name_H-M   'P 1'
#
loop_
_entity.id
_entity.type
_entity.pdbx_description
1 polymer ?
#
loop_
_entity_poly.entity_id
_entity_poly.type
_entity_poly.pdbx_seq_one_letter_code
_entity_poly.pdbx_strand_id
1 'polypeptide(L)' 'MKPYFPYPLCDEILTQAAEWCLRLQEGNASVAEREAFAEWVQADPQHAFEYARVLETWELSNALPKAPVSAKPG' A
#
# COMPACT_ATOMS: atom_id res chain seq x y z
N MET A 1 -8.52 18.75 13.94
CA MET A 1 -7.67 19.38 12.91
C MET A 1 -6.97 18.23 12.19
N LYS A 2 -7.32 17.96 10.92
CA LYS A 2 -6.59 16.95 10.14
C LYS A 2 -5.22 17.54 9.80
N PRO A 3 -4.10 16.85 10.02
CA PRO A 3 -2.81 17.37 9.58
C PRO A 3 -2.86 17.56 8.07
N TYR A 4 -2.77 18.80 7.64
CA TYR A 4 -2.56 19.15 6.25
C TYR A 4 -1.10 18.83 5.95
N PHE A 5 -0.86 17.83 5.10
CA PHE A 5 0.46 17.53 4.54
C PHE A 5 0.51 18.06 3.11
N PRO A 6 0.73 19.38 2.91
CA PRO A 6 1.18 19.84 1.61
C PRO A 6 2.64 19.39 1.48
N TYR A 7 3.06 19.09 0.25
CA TYR A 7 4.41 18.70 -0.20
C TYR A 7 4.51 17.25 -0.66
N PRO A 8 5.21 17.03 -1.79
CA PRO A 8 5.30 15.73 -2.39
C PRO A 8 5.86 14.80 -1.32
N LEU A 9 5.10 13.74 -1.08
CA LEU A 9 5.64 12.41 -0.84
C LEU A 9 7.08 12.41 -1.33
N CYS A 10 8.07 12.20 -0.47
CA CYS A 10 9.39 11.88 -1.00
C CYS A 10 9.13 10.69 -1.92
N ASP A 11 9.17 10.89 -3.25
CA ASP A 11 8.62 9.94 -4.22
C ASP A 11 9.22 8.55 -3.97
N GLU A 12 10.45 8.53 -3.48
CA GLU A 12 11.17 7.33 -3.06
C GLU A 12 10.51 6.56 -1.90
N ILE A 13 10.12 7.21 -0.78
CA ILE A 13 9.49 6.53 0.36
C ILE A 13 8.09 6.03 -0.03
N LEU A 14 7.34 6.83 -0.79
CA LEU A 14 6.05 6.41 -1.31
C LEU A 14 6.18 5.22 -2.27
N THR A 15 7.18 5.27 -3.15
CA THR A 15 7.46 4.16 -4.08
C THR A 15 7.82 2.90 -3.32
N GLN A 16 8.72 2.99 -2.33
CA GLN A 16 9.07 1.88 -1.45
C GLN A 16 7.84 1.33 -0.70
N ALA A 17 6.97 2.21 -0.19
CA ALA A 17 5.72 1.82 0.45
C ALA A 17 4.79 1.07 -0.52
N ALA A 18 4.68 1.52 -1.77
CA ALA A 18 3.92 0.86 -2.83
C ALA A 18 4.49 -0.52 -3.18
N GLU A 19 5.82 -0.62 -3.32
CA GLU A 19 6.52 -1.88 -3.58
C GLU A 19 6.31 -2.89 -2.45
N TRP A 20 6.43 -2.45 -1.20
CA TRP A 20 6.13 -3.29 -0.03
C TRP A 20 4.67 -3.71 0.02
N CYS A 21 3.75 -2.82 -0.30
CA CYS A 21 2.33 -3.14 -0.33
C CYS A 21 2.05 -4.24 -1.37
N LEU A 22 2.55 -4.10 -2.60
CA LEU A 22 2.39 -5.14 -3.62
C LEU A 22 2.93 -6.49 -3.13
N ARG A 23 4.19 -6.53 -2.69
CA ARG A 23 4.85 -7.76 -2.23
C ARG A 23 4.11 -8.44 -1.07
N LEU A 24 3.64 -7.68 -0.08
CA LEU A 24 2.96 -8.25 1.08
C LEU A 24 1.54 -8.71 0.77
N GLN A 25 0.84 -8.02 -0.13
CA GLN A 25 -0.53 -8.32 -0.51
C GLN A 25 -0.63 -9.49 -1.51
N GLU A 26 0.44 -9.79 -2.24
CA GLU A 26 0.57 -11.03 -3.02
C GLU A 26 0.51 -12.31 -2.16
N GLY A 27 0.70 -12.19 -0.84
CA GLY A 27 0.49 -13.28 0.12
C GLY A 27 1.59 -14.34 0.17
N ASN A 28 2.60 -14.24 -0.70
CA ASN A 28 3.74 -15.17 -0.80
C ASN A 28 5.05 -14.63 -0.21
N ALA A 29 5.02 -13.46 0.45
CA ALA A 29 6.20 -12.85 1.07
C ALA A 29 6.84 -13.79 2.11
N SER A 30 8.12 -14.06 1.91
CA SER A 30 8.97 -14.90 2.77
C SER A 30 9.20 -14.29 4.14
N VAL A 31 9.72 -15.09 5.08
CA VAL A 31 10.06 -14.60 6.43
C VAL A 31 11.11 -13.47 6.35
N ALA A 32 12.15 -13.65 5.53
CA ALA A 32 13.20 -12.65 5.35
C ALA A 32 12.65 -11.33 4.78
N GLU A 33 11.68 -11.38 3.86
CA GLU A 33 11.04 -10.17 3.32
C GLU A 33 10.18 -9.47 4.37
N ARG A 34 9.52 -10.21 5.27
CA ARG A 34 8.74 -9.64 6.38
C ARG A 34 9.64 -9.00 7.43
N GLU A 35 10.81 -9.59 7.70
CA GLU A 35 11.83 -9.02 8.57
C GLU A 35 12.40 -7.73 7.97
N ALA A 36 12.79 -7.75 6.69
CA ALA A 36 13.27 -6.57 5.99
C ALA A 36 12.21 -5.44 5.94
N PHE A 37 10.94 -5.79 5.77
CA PHE A 37 9.85 -4.82 5.88
C PHE A 37 9.75 -4.24 7.29
N ALA A 38 9.85 -5.07 8.33
CA ALA A 38 9.81 -4.59 9.72
C ALA A 38 10.98 -3.64 10.01
N GLU A 39 12.20 -3.98 9.57
CA GLU A 39 13.37 -3.11 9.68
C GLU A 39 13.15 -1.78 8.96
N TRP A 40 12.62 -1.82 7.73
CA TRP A 40 12.28 -0.62 6.97
C TRP A 40 11.26 0.26 7.71
N VAL A 41 10.17 -0.32 8.24
CA VAL A 41 9.16 0.43 8.99
C VAL A 41 9.72 1.05 10.28
N GLN A 42 10.64 0.38 10.97
CA GLN A 42 11.24 0.88 12.21
C GLN A 42 12.34 1.92 11.97
N ALA A 43 12.92 1.99 10.77
CA ALA A 43 14.01 2.90 10.45
C ALA A 43 13.58 4.38 10.49
N ASP A 44 12.36 4.69 10.05
CA ASP A 44 11.83 6.06 10.05
C ASP A 44 10.30 6.05 10.25
N PRO A 45 9.74 6.86 11.17
CA PRO A 45 8.29 7.02 11.32
C PRO A 45 7.54 7.38 10.03
N GLN A 46 8.20 8.05 9.07
CA GLN A 46 7.65 8.35 7.75
C GLN A 46 7.35 7.10 6.94
N HIS A 47 8.17 6.04 7.06
CA HIS A 47 7.94 4.77 6.37
C HIS A 47 6.63 4.12 6.81
N ALA A 48 6.40 4.08 8.12
CA ALA A 48 5.14 3.57 8.70
C ALA A 48 3.93 4.39 8.22
N PHE A 49 4.07 5.70 8.18
CA PHE A 49 3.01 6.61 7.74
C PHE A 49 2.67 6.41 6.26
N GLU A 50 3.67 6.38 5.37
CA GLU A 50 3.43 6.21 3.94
C GLU A 50 2.92 4.81 3.59
N TYR A 51 3.42 3.77 4.26
CA TYR A 51 2.86 2.44 4.10
C TYR A 51 1.39 2.37 4.49
N ALA A 52 0.98 3.00 5.60
CA ALA A 52 -0.42 3.05 6.00
C ALA A 52 -1.32 3.72 4.93
N ARG A 53 -0.83 4.77 4.26
CA ARG A 53 -1.57 5.46 3.19
C ARG A 53 -1.71 4.62 1.93
N VAL A 54 -0.64 3.93 1.53
CA VAL A 54 -0.67 3.00 0.40
C VAL A 54 -1.61 1.83 0.70
N LEU A 55 -1.52 1.27 1.91
CA LEU A 55 -2.38 0.18 2.36
C LEU A 55 -3.86 0.58 2.35
N GLU A 56 -4.21 1.78 2.84
CA GLU A 56 -5.58 2.30 2.77
C GLU A 56 -6.08 2.33 1.32
N THR A 57 -5.26 2.78 0.38
CA THR A 57 -5.61 2.82 -1.05
C THR A 57 -5.84 1.42 -1.63
N TRP A 58 -5.00 0.45 -1.24
CA TRP A 58 -5.14 -0.94 -1.64
C TRP A 58 -6.46 -1.56 -1.13
N GLU A 59 -6.75 -1.39 0.16
CA GLU A 59 -7.97 -1.90 0.79
C GLU A 59 -9.23 -1.30 0.15
N LEU A 60 -9.23 0.02 -0.09
CA LEU A 60 -10.33 0.68 -0.80
C LEU A 60 -10.53 0.12 -2.22
N SER A 61 -9.44 -0.16 -2.93
CA SER A 61 -9.48 -0.74 -4.27
C SER A 61 -10.04 -2.16 -4.25
N ASN A 62 -9.68 -2.97 -3.26
CA ASN A 62 -10.21 -4.33 -3.07
C ASN A 62 -11.68 -4.35 -2.66
N ALA A 63 -12.14 -3.32 -1.96
CA ALA A 63 -13.53 -3.16 -1.55
C ALA A 63 -14.47 -2.75 -2.71
N LEU A 64 -13.93 -2.38 -3.87
CA LEU A 64 -14.74 -2.00 -5.02
C LEU A 64 -15.57 -3.20 -5.52
N PRO A 65 -16.88 -3.02 -5.77
CA PRO A 65 -17.69 -4.07 -6.35
C PRO A 65 -17.16 -4.43 -7.74
N LYS A 66 -17.08 -5.73 -8.04
CA LYS A 66 -16.81 -6.18 -9.41
C LYS A 66 -17.94 -5.64 -10.29
N ALA A 67 -17.58 -4.87 -11.32
CA ALA A 67 -18.56 -4.40 -12.28
C ALA A 67 -19.36 -5.61 -12.78
N PRO A 68 -20.71 -5.54 -12.79
CA PRO A 68 -21.48 -6.61 -13.37
C PRO A 68 -21.05 -6.77 -14.83
N VAL A 69 -20.53 -7.94 -15.18
CA VAL A 69 -20.30 -8.28 -16.58
C VAL A 69 -21.67 -8.25 -17.23
N SER A 70 -21.95 -7.20 -18.00
CA SER A 70 -23.11 -7.15 -18.88
C SER A 70 -22.96 -8.27 -19.89
N ALA A 71 -23.51 -9.44 -19.56
CA ALA A 71 -23.77 -10.49 -20.53
C ALA A 71 -24.78 -9.90 -21.51
N LYS A 72 -24.30 -9.52 -22.71
CA LYS A 72 -25.19 -9.20 -23.82
C LYS A 72 -26.10 -10.42 -24.03
N PRO A 73 -27.44 -10.28 -23.93
CA PRO A 73 -28.34 -11.33 -24.38
C PRO A 73 -28.20 -11.44 -25.90
N GLY A 74 -28.00 -12.67 -26.38
CA GLY A 74 -28.00 -13.02 -27.80
C GLY A 74 -29.38 -13.08 -28.41
#